data_AF-A0A3D4NNY3-F1
#
_entry.id   AF-A0A3D4NNY3-F1
#
_cell.length_a   1.000
_cell.length_b   1.000
_cell.length_c   1.000
_cell.angle_alpha   90.00
_cell.angle_beta   90.00
_cell.angle_gamma   90.00
#
_symmetry.space_group_name_H-M   'P 1'
#
loop_
_entity.id
_entity.type
_entity.pdbx_description
1 polymer ?
#
loop_
_entity_poly.entity_id
_entity_poly.type
_entity_poly.pdbx_seq_one_letter_code
_entity_poly.pdbx_strand_id
1 'polypeptide(L)'
;VHTGDSITVAPAQTLTDKEYQIMRNASLAVLREIGVETGGSNVQFGICPDTGRMVVIEMNPRVSRSSALASKATGFPIARIAAKLAIGYTLDELQNEITGGATPASFEPSIDYVVTKLPRFAFEKFPKADARLTTQMKSVGEVMAIGRTFQESLQKALRGLEVGVCGLDEKLDLSNPESMSILKRELTVPGAERIWYVADAFRAGLSVEDIFGMNMIDPWFLVQIEDLIKEEEKVKTLGLASIDRDLMFKLKRKGFSDMRLAKLLGVTEKSLRRHRHKLDVYPVYKRVDTCAAEFATDTAYLYSTYEEECEAAPSGRDKIMILGGGPNRIGQGIEF
;
A
#
# COMPACT_ATOMS: atom_id res chain seq x y z
N VAL A 1 11.47 -13.12 -0.27
CA VAL A 1 11.15 -12.38 0.98
C VAL A 1 9.77 -12.81 1.43
N HIS A 2 9.59 -13.15 2.71
CA HIS A 2 8.31 -13.57 3.28
C HIS A 2 7.22 -12.53 3.03
N THR A 3 5.98 -12.94 2.74
CA THR A 3 4.86 -12.02 2.45
C THR A 3 4.63 -10.99 3.56
N GLY A 4 4.80 -11.39 4.82
CA GLY A 4 4.74 -10.51 5.99
C GLY A 4 5.84 -9.42 6.02
N ASP A 5 7.01 -9.69 5.44
CA ASP A 5 8.14 -8.74 5.36
C ASP A 5 8.23 -8.03 4.00
N SER A 6 7.32 -8.33 3.08
CA SER A 6 7.22 -7.69 1.78
C SER A 6 6.33 -6.45 1.83
N ILE A 7 6.62 -5.50 0.93
CA ILE A 7 5.63 -4.53 0.47
C ILE A 7 4.65 -5.28 -0.42
N THR A 8 3.36 -5.11 -0.21
CA THR A 8 2.30 -5.75 -1.01
C THR A 8 1.24 -4.74 -1.41
N VAL A 9 0.57 -5.02 -2.52
CA VAL A 9 -0.52 -4.17 -3.03
C VAL A 9 -1.77 -4.99 -3.31
N ALA A 10 -2.94 -4.35 -3.26
CA ALA A 10 -4.21 -4.90 -3.73
C ALA A 10 -4.91 -3.87 -4.64
N PRO A 11 -5.51 -4.30 -5.77
CA PRO A 11 -5.55 -5.68 -6.29
C PRO A 11 -4.21 -6.11 -6.94
N ALA A 12 -4.17 -7.29 -7.56
CA ALA A 12 -3.04 -7.67 -8.43
C ALA A 12 -2.95 -6.72 -9.64
N GLN A 13 -1.74 -6.35 -10.06
CA GLN A 13 -1.52 -5.29 -11.07
C GLN A 13 -1.02 -5.82 -12.42
N THR A 14 -0.16 -6.83 -12.42
CA THR A 14 0.63 -7.24 -13.60
C THR A 14 0.24 -8.61 -14.16
N LEU A 15 -0.96 -9.09 -13.84
CA LEU A 15 -1.52 -10.30 -14.41
C LEU A 15 -2.49 -9.94 -15.53
N THR A 16 -2.38 -10.64 -16.65
CA THR A 16 -3.47 -10.65 -17.62
C THR A 16 -4.71 -11.30 -17.00
N ASP A 17 -5.90 -10.98 -17.51
CA ASP A 17 -7.13 -11.63 -17.04
C ASP A 17 -7.04 -13.17 -17.18
N LYS A 18 -6.43 -13.69 -18.25
CA LYS A 18 -6.22 -15.13 -18.43
C LYS A 18 -5.40 -15.74 -17.28
N GLU A 19 -4.28 -15.12 -16.91
CA GLU A 19 -3.44 -15.59 -15.80
C GLU A 19 -4.18 -15.46 -14.46
N TYR A 20 -4.93 -14.38 -14.27
CA TYR A 20 -5.75 -14.18 -13.09
C TYR A 20 -6.82 -15.26 -12.95
N GLN A 21 -7.55 -15.59 -14.02
CA GLN A 21 -8.55 -16.67 -14.00
C GLN A 21 -7.94 -18.04 -13.72
N ILE A 22 -6.74 -18.32 -14.23
CA ILE A 22 -5.99 -19.54 -13.88
C ILE A 22 -5.67 -19.57 -12.38
N MET A 23 -5.16 -18.46 -11.82
CA MET A 23 -4.89 -18.33 -10.38
C MET A 23 -6.15 -18.51 -9.54
N ARG A 24 -7.25 -17.89 -9.96
CA ARG A 24 -8.56 -17.96 -9.31
C ARG A 24 -9.08 -19.39 -9.28
N ASN A 25 -9.06 -20.08 -10.42
CA ASN A 25 -9.49 -21.47 -10.52
C ASN A 25 -8.62 -22.39 -9.66
N ALA A 26 -7.29 -22.22 -9.69
CA ALA A 26 -6.38 -22.98 -8.86
C ALA A 26 -6.62 -22.75 -7.36
N SER A 27 -6.90 -21.50 -6.95
CA SER A 27 -7.23 -21.18 -5.55
C SER A 27 -8.46 -21.95 -5.07
N LEU A 28 -9.54 -21.95 -5.86
CA LEU A 28 -10.76 -22.70 -5.54
C LEU A 28 -10.51 -24.21 -5.52
N ALA A 29 -9.73 -24.73 -6.46
CA ALA A 29 -9.38 -26.15 -6.52
C ALA A 29 -8.58 -26.60 -5.28
N VAL A 30 -7.61 -25.79 -4.82
CA VAL A 30 -6.82 -26.07 -3.61
C VAL A 30 -7.72 -26.16 -2.37
N LEU A 31 -8.68 -25.24 -2.20
CA LEU A 31 -9.59 -25.30 -1.05
C LEU A 31 -10.47 -26.55 -1.07
N ARG A 32 -10.97 -26.92 -2.26
CA ARG A 32 -11.79 -28.13 -2.46
C ARG A 32 -11.00 -29.40 -2.15
N GLU A 33 -9.78 -29.50 -2.64
CA GLU A 33 -8.92 -30.69 -2.43
C GLU A 33 -8.50 -30.83 -0.96
N ILE A 34 -8.20 -29.73 -0.27
CA ILE A 34 -7.84 -29.76 1.16
C ILE A 34 -9.07 -29.99 2.06
N GLY A 35 -10.29 -29.82 1.53
CA GLY A 35 -11.54 -30.03 2.27
C GLY A 35 -11.93 -28.87 3.19
N VAL A 36 -11.56 -27.63 2.84
CA VAL A 36 -12.06 -26.45 3.57
C VAL A 36 -13.42 -26.04 3.01
N GLU A 37 -14.49 -26.56 3.61
CA GLU A 37 -15.87 -26.36 3.13
C GLU A 37 -16.57 -25.13 3.72
N THR A 38 -16.28 -24.76 4.98
CA THR A 38 -17.08 -23.79 5.75
C THR A 38 -16.22 -22.67 6.37
N GLY A 39 -15.43 -21.98 5.55
CA GLY A 39 -14.57 -20.89 6.04
C GLY A 39 -13.69 -20.23 4.98
N GLY A 40 -12.87 -19.28 5.41
CA GLY A 40 -11.89 -18.59 4.55
C GLY A 40 -10.49 -19.17 4.69
N SER A 41 -9.74 -19.20 3.58
CA SER A 41 -8.34 -19.63 3.51
C SER A 41 -7.50 -18.64 2.71
N ASN A 42 -6.18 -18.68 2.89
CA ASN A 42 -5.23 -17.96 2.05
C ASN A 42 -4.38 -18.94 1.25
N VAL A 43 -4.33 -18.77 -0.08
CA VAL A 43 -3.49 -19.55 -1.00
C VAL A 43 -2.39 -18.65 -1.55
N GLN A 44 -1.16 -19.15 -1.65
CA GLN A 44 -0.02 -18.41 -2.18
C GLN A 44 0.54 -19.06 -3.43
N PHE A 45 0.98 -18.22 -4.36
CA PHE A 45 1.52 -18.64 -5.65
C PHE A 45 2.87 -17.96 -5.93
N GLY A 46 3.74 -18.65 -6.65
CA GLY A 46 4.90 -18.08 -7.34
C GLY A 46 4.64 -18.09 -8.84
N ILE A 47 4.98 -17.00 -9.53
CA ILE A 47 4.81 -16.86 -10.98
C ILE A 47 6.15 -16.49 -11.59
N CYS A 48 6.56 -17.21 -12.63
CA CYS A 48 7.71 -16.84 -13.44
C CYS A 48 7.31 -15.70 -14.40
N PRO A 49 7.90 -14.50 -14.29
CA PRO A 49 7.51 -13.34 -15.10
C PRO A 49 7.75 -13.55 -16.59
N ASP A 50 8.75 -14.34 -16.98
CA ASP A 50 9.11 -14.54 -18.39
C ASP A 50 8.17 -15.53 -19.12
N THR A 51 7.52 -16.44 -18.38
CA THR A 51 6.76 -17.55 -18.97
C THR A 51 5.31 -17.63 -18.51
N GLY A 52 4.93 -16.88 -17.47
CA GLY A 52 3.63 -17.02 -16.80
C GLY A 52 3.48 -18.34 -16.02
N ARG A 53 4.53 -19.16 -15.90
CA ARG A 53 4.46 -20.43 -15.17
C ARG A 53 4.12 -20.18 -13.71
N MET A 54 2.97 -20.72 -13.29
CA MET A 54 2.45 -20.59 -11.93
C MET A 54 2.72 -21.85 -11.11
N VAL A 55 3.10 -21.66 -9.85
CA VAL A 55 3.35 -22.72 -8.87
C VAL A 55 2.61 -22.37 -7.59
N VAL A 56 1.85 -23.32 -7.04
CA VAL A 56 1.26 -23.19 -5.70
C VAL A 56 2.37 -23.35 -4.67
N ILE A 57 2.50 -22.39 -3.75
CA ILE A 57 3.54 -22.39 -2.71
C ILE A 57 3.02 -23.03 -1.43
N GLU A 58 1.90 -22.52 -0.92
CA GLU A 58 1.25 -23.03 0.29
C GLU A 58 -0.23 -22.63 0.33
N MET A 59 -0.97 -23.25 1.25
CA MET A 59 -2.29 -22.78 1.67
C MET A 59 -2.39 -22.76 3.20
N ASN A 60 -3.06 -21.73 3.73
CA ASN A 60 -3.29 -21.56 5.15
C ASN A 60 -4.80 -21.74 5.41
N PRO A 61 -5.24 -22.85 6.04
CA PRO A 61 -6.65 -23.18 6.23
C PRO A 61 -7.28 -22.43 7.42
N ARG A 62 -7.09 -21.11 7.45
CA ARG A 62 -7.56 -20.20 8.51
C ARG A 62 -7.50 -18.76 8.06
N VAL A 63 -8.08 -17.88 8.88
CA VAL A 63 -7.77 -16.45 8.83
C VAL A 63 -6.28 -16.19 9.07
N SER A 64 -5.76 -15.18 8.39
CA SER A 64 -4.37 -14.79 8.38
C SER A 64 -4.22 -13.27 8.45
N ARG A 65 -2.99 -12.78 8.64
CA ARG A 65 -2.67 -11.35 8.47
C ARG A 65 -3.14 -10.83 7.11
N SER A 66 -2.93 -11.61 6.06
CA SER A 66 -3.40 -11.29 4.71
C SER A 66 -4.92 -11.23 4.61
N SER A 67 -5.67 -12.07 5.34
CA SER A 67 -7.13 -11.96 5.38
C SER A 67 -7.61 -10.70 6.11
N ALA A 68 -6.90 -10.27 7.16
CA ALA A 68 -7.21 -9.02 7.86
C ALA A 68 -6.91 -7.81 6.95
N LEU A 69 -5.76 -7.81 6.27
CA LEU A 69 -5.41 -6.82 5.25
C LEU A 69 -6.45 -6.79 4.13
N ALA A 70 -6.83 -7.93 3.58
CA ALA A 70 -7.85 -8.03 2.53
C ALA A 70 -9.21 -7.49 3.02
N SER A 71 -9.62 -7.81 4.25
CA SER A 71 -10.87 -7.31 4.83
C SER A 71 -10.88 -5.78 4.95
N LYS A 72 -9.73 -5.18 5.29
CA LYS A 72 -9.59 -3.72 5.34
C LYS A 72 -9.46 -3.09 3.95
N ALA A 73 -8.84 -3.79 3.02
CA ALA A 73 -8.66 -3.33 1.66
C ALA A 73 -10.00 -3.28 0.90
N THR A 74 -10.84 -4.31 1.05
CA THR A 74 -12.11 -4.40 0.30
C THR A 74 -13.29 -3.88 1.09
N GLY A 75 -13.20 -3.88 2.43
CA GLY A 75 -14.36 -3.71 3.31
C GLY A 75 -15.11 -5.02 3.60
N PHE A 76 -14.78 -6.12 2.92
CA PHE A 76 -15.45 -7.41 3.11
C PHE A 76 -14.98 -8.08 4.41
N PRO A 77 -15.85 -8.38 5.38
CA PRO A 77 -15.45 -8.79 6.73
C PRO A 77 -15.22 -10.31 6.81
N ILE A 78 -14.11 -10.79 6.24
CA ILE A 78 -13.81 -12.22 6.02
C ILE A 78 -13.98 -13.06 7.28
N ALA A 79 -13.39 -12.64 8.41
CA ALA A 79 -13.44 -13.43 9.65
C ALA A 79 -14.88 -13.58 10.18
N ARG A 80 -15.71 -12.54 10.06
CA ARG A 80 -17.10 -12.58 10.50
C ARG A 80 -17.97 -13.46 9.60
N ILE A 81 -17.76 -13.37 8.29
CA ILE A 81 -18.45 -14.24 7.32
C ILE A 81 -18.04 -15.69 7.55
N ALA A 82 -16.74 -15.97 7.67
CA ALA A 82 -16.24 -17.32 7.95
C ALA A 82 -16.81 -17.92 9.25
N ALA A 83 -16.98 -17.12 10.30
CA ALA A 83 -17.61 -17.57 11.55
C ALA A 83 -19.08 -17.98 11.35
N LYS A 84 -19.84 -17.26 10.51
CA LYS A 84 -21.23 -17.62 10.18
C LYS A 84 -21.29 -18.88 9.30
N LEU A 85 -20.41 -19.00 8.32
CA LEU A 85 -20.31 -20.20 7.49
C LEU A 85 -20.02 -21.46 8.33
N ALA A 86 -19.17 -21.34 9.35
CA ALA A 86 -18.82 -22.44 10.24
C ALA A 86 -19.99 -23.00 11.07
N ILE A 87 -21.09 -22.25 11.19
CA ILE A 87 -22.32 -22.69 11.87
C ILE A 87 -23.47 -23.01 10.90
N GLY A 88 -23.14 -23.23 9.62
CA GLY A 88 -24.06 -23.79 8.61
C GLY A 88 -24.71 -22.78 7.67
N TYR A 89 -24.40 -21.48 7.77
CA TYR A 89 -24.87 -20.52 6.77
C TYR A 89 -24.17 -20.73 5.42
N THR A 90 -24.83 -20.34 4.33
CA THR A 90 -24.22 -20.19 3.01
C THR A 90 -23.96 -18.71 2.68
N LEU A 91 -23.13 -18.44 1.68
CA LEU A 91 -22.74 -17.06 1.33
C LEU A 91 -23.93 -16.21 0.83
N ASP A 92 -24.90 -16.84 0.16
CA ASP A 92 -26.10 -16.22 -0.38
C ASP A 92 -27.15 -15.88 0.69
N GLU A 93 -27.12 -16.56 1.84
CA GLU A 93 -27.96 -16.24 3.02
C GLU A 93 -27.46 -15.02 3.80
N LEU A 94 -26.18 -14.64 3.60
CA LEU A 94 -25.54 -13.56 4.32
C LEU A 94 -25.59 -12.27 3.51
N GLN A 95 -25.86 -11.15 4.19
CA GLN A 95 -25.90 -9.82 3.57
C GLN A 95 -24.55 -9.09 3.68
N ASN A 96 -24.22 -8.29 2.66
CA ASN A 96 -23.08 -7.39 2.66
C ASN A 96 -23.44 -6.10 3.43
N GLU A 97 -22.84 -5.93 4.62
CA GLU A 97 -23.20 -4.81 5.49
C GLU A 97 -22.77 -3.44 4.97
N ILE A 98 -21.69 -3.35 4.19
CA ILE A 98 -21.20 -2.05 3.72
C ILE A 98 -22.20 -1.43 2.72
N THR A 99 -22.83 -2.24 1.88
CA THR A 99 -23.89 -1.81 0.95
C THR A 99 -25.27 -1.76 1.62
N GLY A 100 -25.33 -1.70 2.96
CA GLY A 100 -26.60 -1.64 3.71
C GLY A 100 -27.44 -2.92 3.60
N GLY A 101 -26.83 -4.04 3.22
CA GLY A 101 -27.53 -5.30 2.98
C GLY A 101 -28.22 -5.41 1.62
N ALA A 102 -27.95 -4.47 0.70
CA ALA A 102 -28.51 -4.49 -0.66
C ALA A 102 -27.98 -5.64 -1.52
N THR A 103 -26.78 -6.16 -1.21
CA THR A 103 -26.15 -7.27 -1.92
C THR A 103 -25.84 -8.44 -0.98
N PRO A 104 -25.83 -9.70 -1.45
CA PRO A 104 -25.42 -10.84 -0.64
C PRO A 104 -23.90 -10.84 -0.40
N ALA A 105 -23.40 -11.74 0.46
CA ALA A 105 -21.97 -11.97 0.67
C ALA A 105 -21.36 -12.90 -0.39
N SER A 106 -22.19 -13.50 -1.26
CA SER A 106 -21.79 -14.38 -2.38
C SER A 106 -21.37 -13.58 -3.62
N PHE A 107 -20.32 -12.78 -3.50
CA PHE A 107 -19.74 -12.00 -4.60
C PHE A 107 -18.23 -11.86 -4.43
N GLU A 108 -17.56 -11.39 -5.48
CA GLU A 108 -16.15 -11.01 -5.44
C GLU A 108 -16.06 -9.48 -5.38
N PRO A 109 -15.46 -8.90 -4.33
CA PRO A 109 -15.33 -7.44 -4.23
C PRO A 109 -14.54 -6.85 -5.39
N SER A 110 -15.02 -5.72 -5.90
CA SER A 110 -14.30 -4.86 -6.83
C SER A 110 -13.93 -3.56 -6.11
N ILE A 111 -12.71 -3.07 -6.35
CA ILE A 111 -12.21 -1.84 -5.75
C ILE A 111 -11.72 -0.90 -6.85
N ASP A 112 -12.02 0.37 -6.70
CA ASP A 112 -11.64 1.45 -7.63
C ASP A 112 -10.44 2.26 -7.11
N TYR A 113 -9.64 1.64 -6.25
CA TYR A 113 -8.45 2.21 -5.64
C TYR A 113 -7.35 1.15 -5.49
N VAL A 114 -6.14 1.62 -5.19
CA VAL A 114 -5.00 0.79 -4.85
C VAL A 114 -4.77 0.85 -3.34
N VAL A 115 -4.55 -0.32 -2.75
CA VAL A 115 -4.15 -0.46 -1.35
C VAL A 115 -2.69 -0.88 -1.31
N THR A 116 -1.87 -0.22 -0.50
CA THR A 116 -0.46 -0.56 -0.31
C THR A 116 -0.19 -0.84 1.15
N LYS A 117 0.43 -1.99 1.43
CA LYS A 117 0.91 -2.38 2.76
C LYS A 117 2.43 -2.32 2.82
N LEU A 118 2.95 -1.68 3.87
CA LEU A 118 4.38 -1.66 4.20
C LEU A 118 4.62 -2.32 5.56
N PRO A 119 5.60 -3.23 5.70
CA PRO A 119 6.00 -3.79 6.97
C PRO A 119 6.78 -2.78 7.83
N ARG A 120 6.58 -2.82 9.15
CA ARG A 120 7.33 -2.07 10.15
C ARG A 120 8.33 -3.00 10.84
N PHE A 121 9.62 -2.63 10.81
CA PHE A 121 10.70 -3.37 11.48
C PHE A 121 11.14 -2.66 12.76
N ALA A 122 12.00 -3.27 13.57
CA ALA A 122 12.57 -2.63 14.76
C ALA A 122 14.03 -3.07 14.99
N PHE A 123 14.82 -3.20 13.91
CA PHE A 123 16.19 -3.73 13.96
C PHE A 123 17.13 -2.89 14.83
N GLU A 124 16.84 -1.60 15.00
CA GLU A 124 17.56 -0.71 15.92
C GLU A 124 17.56 -1.21 17.37
N LYS A 125 16.56 -2.02 17.75
CA LYS A 125 16.48 -2.65 19.08
C LYS A 125 17.28 -3.96 19.18
N PHE A 126 17.76 -4.49 18.07
CA PHE A 126 18.46 -5.77 17.98
C PHE A 126 19.77 -5.65 17.18
N PRO A 127 20.77 -4.90 17.68
CA PRO A 127 22.00 -4.59 16.92
C PRO A 127 22.84 -5.81 16.54
N LYS A 128 22.64 -6.96 17.20
CA LYS A 128 23.33 -8.23 16.91
C LYS A 128 22.56 -9.12 15.93
N ALA A 129 21.30 -8.80 15.62
CA ALA A 129 20.49 -9.59 14.72
C ALA A 129 20.84 -9.27 13.26
N ASP A 130 20.77 -10.29 12.41
CA ASP A 130 20.84 -10.06 10.97
C ASP A 130 19.59 -9.32 10.49
N ALA A 131 19.77 -8.10 9.99
CA ALA A 131 18.71 -7.22 9.50
C ALA A 131 18.27 -7.52 8.06
N ARG A 132 18.83 -8.53 7.38
CA ARG A 132 18.43 -8.90 6.03
C ARG A 132 17.12 -9.68 6.00
N LEU A 133 16.28 -9.36 5.04
CA LEU A 133 14.96 -9.96 4.88
C LEU A 133 15.07 -11.29 4.16
N THR A 134 14.35 -12.30 4.65
CA THR A 134 14.43 -13.67 4.15
C THR A 134 13.02 -14.29 4.11
N THR A 135 12.89 -15.61 4.06
CA THR A 135 11.62 -16.34 4.16
C THR A 135 11.09 -16.42 5.58
N GLN A 136 11.94 -16.22 6.61
CA GLN A 136 11.51 -16.02 7.99
C GLN A 136 11.18 -14.53 8.23
N MET A 137 9.99 -14.29 8.76
CA MET A 137 9.47 -12.95 9.05
C MET A 137 10.20 -12.30 10.23
N LYS A 138 10.51 -10.99 10.10
CA LYS A 138 11.22 -10.17 11.09
C LYS A 138 10.50 -8.84 11.40
N SER A 139 9.47 -8.48 10.63
CA SER A 139 8.63 -7.31 10.91
C SER A 139 7.80 -7.47 12.19
N VAL A 140 7.57 -6.34 12.88
CA VAL A 140 6.84 -6.25 14.16
C VAL A 140 5.44 -5.65 14.02
N GLY A 141 5.13 -5.13 12.83
CA GLY A 141 3.83 -4.56 12.50
C GLY A 141 3.75 -4.20 11.02
N GLU A 142 2.68 -3.51 10.63
CA GLU A 142 2.46 -3.08 9.25
C GLU A 142 1.58 -1.84 9.21
N VAL A 143 1.76 -1.02 8.18
CA VAL A 143 0.88 0.10 7.83
C VAL A 143 0.18 -0.23 6.52
N MET A 144 -1.07 0.20 6.41
CA MET A 144 -1.85 0.15 5.17
C MET A 144 -2.25 1.56 4.76
N ALA A 145 -2.17 1.86 3.47
CA ALA A 145 -2.75 3.06 2.89
C ALA A 145 -3.60 2.73 1.67
N ILE A 146 -4.53 3.62 1.36
CA ILE A 146 -5.41 3.57 0.18
C ILE A 146 -5.17 4.82 -0.65
N GLY A 147 -5.03 4.70 -1.96
CA GLY A 147 -4.96 5.84 -2.89
C GLY A 147 -5.62 5.49 -4.22
N ARG A 148 -6.04 6.48 -5.00
CA ARG A 148 -6.64 6.26 -6.34
C ARG A 148 -5.62 5.76 -7.36
N THR A 149 -4.33 5.92 -7.04
CA THR A 149 -3.21 5.44 -7.85
C THR A 149 -2.18 4.74 -6.95
N PHE A 150 -1.34 3.90 -7.55
CA PHE A 150 -0.24 3.26 -6.82
C PHE A 150 0.73 4.28 -6.22
N GLN A 151 1.13 5.31 -6.97
CA GLN A 151 1.99 6.39 -6.48
C GLN A 151 1.40 7.05 -5.23
N GLU A 152 0.11 7.40 -5.27
CA GLU A 152 -0.58 8.00 -4.12
C GLU A 152 -0.59 7.07 -2.91
N SER A 153 -0.99 5.81 -3.13
CA SER A 153 -1.09 4.80 -2.07
C SER A 153 0.28 4.50 -1.43
N LEU A 154 1.33 4.34 -2.25
CA LEU A 154 2.69 4.10 -1.79
C LEU A 154 3.20 5.25 -0.92
N GLN A 155 3.11 6.50 -1.40
CA GLN A 155 3.58 7.66 -0.64
C GLN A 155 2.77 7.89 0.65
N LYS A 156 1.49 7.52 0.66
CA LYS A 156 0.67 7.50 1.88
C LYS A 156 1.16 6.47 2.89
N ALA A 157 1.45 5.26 2.44
CA ALA A 157 1.97 4.21 3.30
C ALA A 157 3.35 4.58 3.87
N LEU A 158 4.26 5.12 3.04
CA LEU A 158 5.60 5.54 3.48
C LEU A 158 5.54 6.57 4.61
N ARG A 159 4.77 7.65 4.46
CA ARG A 159 4.67 8.68 5.50
C ARG A 159 3.88 8.24 6.73
N GLY A 160 3.01 7.24 6.60
CA GLY A 160 2.27 6.65 7.72
C GLY A 160 3.04 5.54 8.44
N LEU A 161 4.28 5.24 8.04
CA LEU A 161 5.07 4.14 8.58
C LEU A 161 5.67 4.46 9.97
N GLU A 162 5.60 5.72 10.42
CA GLU A 162 6.12 6.16 11.73
C GLU A 162 7.62 5.83 11.91
N VAL A 163 8.43 6.14 10.88
CA VAL A 163 9.90 6.00 10.86
C VAL A 163 10.61 7.33 10.57
N GLY A 164 9.90 8.46 10.70
CA GLY A 164 10.48 9.80 10.49
C GLY A 164 10.70 10.20 9.03
N VAL A 165 10.11 9.47 8.09
CA VAL A 165 10.14 9.77 6.64
C VAL A 165 8.85 10.45 6.20
N CYS A 166 8.93 11.21 5.12
CA CYS A 166 7.80 11.94 4.54
C CYS A 166 7.50 11.55 3.09
N GLY A 167 8.21 10.54 2.56
CA GLY A 167 8.04 9.94 1.26
C GLY A 167 9.23 9.04 0.94
N LEU A 168 9.77 9.19 -0.28
CA LEU A 168 10.99 8.53 -0.73
C LEU A 168 12.23 9.32 -0.30
N ASP A 169 12.36 9.67 0.98
CA ASP A 169 13.52 10.42 1.50
C ASP A 169 14.87 9.76 1.13
N GLU A 170 15.88 10.58 0.86
CA GLU A 170 17.23 10.16 0.52
C GLU A 170 17.88 9.38 1.67
N LYS A 171 18.59 8.29 1.36
CA LYS A 171 19.40 7.51 2.32
C LYS A 171 20.89 7.73 2.14
N LEU A 172 21.32 8.07 0.93
CA LEU A 172 22.72 8.27 0.60
C LEU A 172 23.00 9.69 0.11
N ASP A 173 24.19 10.17 0.43
CA ASP A 173 24.81 11.28 -0.27
C ASP A 173 25.51 10.74 -1.52
N LEU A 174 24.98 11.04 -2.70
CA LEU A 174 25.50 10.55 -3.97
C LEU A 174 26.87 11.15 -4.34
N SER A 175 27.33 12.19 -3.64
CA SER A 175 28.70 12.71 -3.82
C SER A 175 29.77 11.81 -3.19
N ASN A 176 29.38 10.91 -2.27
CA ASN A 176 30.30 9.97 -1.64
C ASN A 176 30.69 8.85 -2.64
N PRO A 177 32.01 8.62 -2.89
CA PRO A 177 32.48 7.55 -3.77
C PRO A 177 31.99 6.14 -3.42
N GLU A 178 31.66 5.86 -2.16
CA GLU A 178 31.18 4.55 -1.71
C GLU A 178 29.68 4.32 -1.97
N SER A 179 28.91 5.37 -2.27
CA SER A 179 27.44 5.30 -2.39
C SER A 179 26.99 4.29 -3.42
N MET A 180 27.69 4.18 -4.56
CA MET A 180 27.38 3.19 -5.59
C MET A 180 27.57 1.75 -5.13
N SER A 181 28.57 1.48 -4.28
CA SER A 181 28.79 0.15 -3.71
C SER A 181 27.69 -0.21 -2.71
N ILE A 182 27.31 0.76 -1.87
CA ILE A 182 26.22 0.60 -0.90
C ILE A 182 24.89 0.36 -1.64
N LEU A 183 24.57 1.16 -2.65
CA LEU A 183 23.36 0.98 -3.47
C LEU A 183 23.24 -0.43 -4.03
N LYS A 184 24.29 -0.93 -4.70
CA LYS A 184 24.29 -2.29 -5.25
C LYS A 184 24.03 -3.35 -4.19
N ARG A 185 24.63 -3.22 -3.00
CA ARG A 185 24.41 -4.14 -1.88
C ARG A 185 22.96 -4.11 -1.39
N GLU A 186 22.41 -2.93 -1.16
CA GLU A 186 21.06 -2.76 -0.59
C GLU A 186 19.94 -3.14 -1.58
N LEU A 187 20.18 -2.99 -2.89
CA LEU A 187 19.27 -3.48 -3.92
C LEU A 187 19.28 -5.01 -4.03
N THR A 188 20.48 -5.61 -4.03
CA THR A 188 20.67 -7.06 -4.23
C THR A 188 20.26 -7.87 -3.00
N VAL A 189 20.64 -7.43 -1.80
CA VAL A 189 20.37 -8.14 -0.55
C VAL A 189 19.29 -7.39 0.25
N PRO A 190 18.02 -7.84 0.20
CA PRO A 190 16.89 -7.07 0.72
C PRO A 190 17.05 -6.74 2.21
N GLY A 191 16.98 -5.44 2.52
CA GLY A 191 16.85 -4.91 3.88
C GLY A 191 15.53 -4.16 4.06
N ALA A 192 15.24 -3.76 5.32
CA ALA A 192 14.05 -2.97 5.66
C ALA A 192 13.95 -1.64 4.89
N GLU A 193 15.10 -1.10 4.47
CA GLU A 193 15.19 0.22 3.85
C GLU A 193 15.28 0.20 2.32
N ARG A 194 15.19 -0.98 1.69
CA ARG A 194 15.43 -1.15 0.25
C ARG A 194 14.59 -0.23 -0.63
N ILE A 195 13.35 0.09 -0.25
CA ILE A 195 12.48 0.99 -1.02
C ILE A 195 13.08 2.40 -1.20
N TRP A 196 13.79 2.91 -0.20
CA TRP A 196 14.48 4.21 -0.31
C TRP A 196 15.77 4.10 -1.13
N TYR A 197 16.48 2.99 -1.04
CA TYR A 197 17.63 2.73 -1.92
C TYR A 197 17.23 2.54 -3.39
N VAL A 198 16.02 2.04 -3.68
CA VAL A 198 15.46 2.03 -5.05
C VAL A 198 15.27 3.47 -5.56
N ALA A 199 14.76 4.36 -4.73
CA ALA A 199 14.65 5.78 -5.08
C ALA A 199 16.02 6.44 -5.29
N ASP A 200 16.99 6.18 -4.41
CA ASP A 200 18.36 6.69 -4.56
C ASP A 200 19.07 6.13 -5.79
N ALA A 201 18.76 4.90 -6.20
CA ALA A 201 19.29 4.32 -7.44
C ALA A 201 18.85 5.10 -8.68
N PHE A 202 17.58 5.52 -8.75
CA PHE A 202 17.11 6.41 -9.81
C PHE A 202 17.76 7.80 -9.73
N ARG A 203 17.96 8.35 -8.53
CA ARG A 203 18.71 9.61 -8.35
C ARG A 203 20.16 9.50 -8.82
N ALA A 204 20.76 8.32 -8.68
CA ALA A 204 22.11 8.00 -9.17
C ALA A 204 22.15 7.68 -10.68
N GLY A 205 21.01 7.73 -11.38
CA GLY A 205 20.92 7.53 -12.82
C GLY A 205 20.87 6.08 -13.29
N LEU A 206 20.58 5.12 -12.41
CA LEU A 206 20.37 3.72 -12.81
C LEU A 206 19.06 3.57 -13.57
N SER A 207 19.07 2.72 -14.58
CA SER A 207 17.87 2.38 -15.35
C SER A 207 16.93 1.46 -14.58
N VAL A 208 15.69 1.35 -15.05
CA VAL A 208 14.71 0.39 -14.52
C VAL A 208 15.24 -1.04 -14.69
N GLU A 209 15.91 -1.32 -15.81
CA GLU A 209 16.50 -2.62 -16.15
C GLU A 209 17.63 -2.98 -15.17
N ASP A 210 18.51 -2.03 -14.85
CA ASP A 210 19.59 -2.25 -13.87
C ASP A 210 19.01 -2.61 -12.49
N ILE A 211 18.00 -1.86 -12.04
CA ILE A 211 17.39 -2.06 -10.73
C ILE A 211 16.61 -3.39 -10.69
N PHE A 212 15.83 -3.68 -11.73
CA PHE A 212 15.12 -4.95 -11.88
C PHE A 212 16.10 -6.13 -11.84
N GLY A 213 17.20 -6.06 -12.58
CA GLY A 213 18.23 -7.10 -12.61
C GLY A 213 18.88 -7.37 -11.25
N MET A 214 18.85 -6.41 -10.32
CA MET A 214 19.39 -6.59 -8.97
C MET A 214 18.35 -7.11 -7.96
N ASN A 215 17.06 -6.79 -8.12
CA ASN A 215 16.08 -6.98 -7.03
C ASN A 215 14.77 -7.68 -7.42
N MET A 216 14.53 -7.92 -8.71
CA MET A 216 13.35 -8.56 -9.29
C MET A 216 12.01 -7.90 -8.93
N ILE A 217 12.01 -6.62 -8.55
CA ILE A 217 10.77 -5.83 -8.38
C ILE A 217 10.25 -5.50 -9.76
N ASP A 218 9.02 -5.92 -10.07
CA ASP A 218 8.40 -5.77 -11.39
C ASP A 218 8.57 -4.34 -11.95
N PRO A 219 9.00 -4.19 -13.23
CA PRO A 219 9.19 -2.90 -13.87
C PRO A 219 8.00 -1.95 -13.75
N TRP A 220 6.77 -2.47 -13.70
CA TRP A 220 5.55 -1.67 -13.52
C TRP A 220 5.57 -0.82 -12.24
N PHE A 221 6.15 -1.33 -11.15
CA PHE A 221 6.33 -0.55 -9.92
C PHE A 221 7.53 0.39 -10.01
N LEU A 222 8.61 -0.07 -10.63
CA LEU A 222 9.86 0.69 -10.76
C LEU A 222 9.68 1.97 -11.58
N VAL A 223 9.00 1.91 -12.74
CA VAL A 223 8.75 3.10 -13.57
C VAL A 223 7.93 4.17 -12.82
N GLN A 224 7.05 3.76 -11.91
CA GLN A 224 6.25 4.68 -11.11
C GLN A 224 7.08 5.35 -10.01
N ILE A 225 8.05 4.63 -9.43
CA ILE A 225 9.01 5.22 -8.50
C ILE A 225 9.94 6.18 -9.25
N GLU A 226 10.46 5.78 -10.41
CA GLU A 226 11.29 6.64 -11.26
C GLU A 226 10.57 7.94 -11.62
N ASP A 227 9.30 7.87 -12.02
CA ASP A 227 8.49 9.04 -12.33
C ASP A 227 8.28 9.96 -11.12
N LEU A 228 8.12 9.42 -9.91
CA LEU A 228 8.12 10.24 -8.69
C LEU A 228 9.46 10.96 -8.51
N ILE A 229 10.58 10.28 -8.71
CA ILE A 229 11.91 10.88 -8.59
C ILE A 229 12.14 11.98 -9.63
N LYS A 230 11.68 11.78 -10.88
CA LYS A 230 11.69 12.82 -11.92
C LYS A 230 10.87 14.05 -11.53
N GLU A 231 9.73 13.89 -10.87
CA GLU A 231 8.96 15.01 -10.34
C GLU A 231 9.67 15.70 -9.16
N GLU A 232 10.35 14.95 -8.28
CA GLU A 232 11.15 15.55 -7.20
C GLU A 232 12.29 16.43 -7.74
N GLU A 233 13.04 15.94 -8.73
CA GLU A 233 14.13 16.70 -9.35
C GLU A 233 13.62 17.97 -10.03
N LYS A 234 12.44 17.92 -10.68
CA LYS A 234 11.79 19.13 -11.21
C LYS A 234 11.46 20.11 -10.09
N VAL A 235 10.81 19.64 -9.02
CA VAL A 235 10.40 20.50 -7.90
C VAL A 235 11.60 21.18 -7.23
N LYS A 236 12.75 20.52 -7.10
CA LYS A 236 13.98 21.11 -6.55
C LYS A 236 14.46 22.36 -7.30
N THR A 237 14.12 22.49 -8.59
CA THR A 237 14.51 23.64 -9.42
C THR A 237 13.53 24.82 -9.35
N LEU A 238 12.38 24.64 -8.68
CA LEU A 238 11.30 25.62 -8.63
C LEU A 238 11.36 26.47 -7.36
N GLY A 239 10.75 27.66 -7.44
CA GLY A 239 10.41 28.45 -6.26
C GLY A 239 8.98 28.14 -5.79
N LEU A 240 8.69 28.32 -4.50
CA LEU A 240 7.32 28.12 -3.99
C LEU A 240 6.28 28.95 -4.76
N ALA A 241 6.62 30.19 -5.13
CA ALA A 241 5.73 31.09 -5.86
C ALA A 241 5.43 30.64 -7.30
N SER A 242 6.27 29.79 -7.91
CA SER A 242 6.04 29.27 -9.26
C SER A 242 5.18 28.00 -9.28
N ILE A 243 4.82 27.45 -8.11
CA ILE A 243 3.89 26.33 -8.05
C ILE A 243 2.47 26.89 -8.08
N ASP A 244 1.82 26.80 -9.24
CA ASP A 244 0.41 27.13 -9.40
C ASP A 244 -0.52 26.01 -8.91
N ARG A 245 -1.82 26.22 -9.08
CA ARG A 245 -2.87 25.29 -8.65
C ARG A 245 -2.73 23.94 -9.34
N ASP A 246 -2.49 23.91 -10.64
CA ASP A 246 -2.50 22.70 -11.44
C ASP A 246 -1.27 21.83 -11.14
N LEU A 247 -0.10 22.45 -11.01
CA LEU A 247 1.11 21.74 -10.59
C LEU A 247 0.97 21.23 -9.16
N MET A 248 0.46 22.05 -8.23
CA MET A 248 0.21 21.61 -6.86
C MET A 248 -0.74 20.40 -6.86
N PHE A 249 -1.88 20.50 -7.52
CA PHE A 249 -2.87 19.43 -7.60
C PHE A 249 -2.28 18.14 -8.20
N LYS A 250 -1.50 18.24 -9.29
CA LYS A 250 -0.78 17.11 -9.90
C LYS A 250 0.17 16.44 -8.91
N LEU A 251 1.00 17.21 -8.19
CA LEU A 251 1.92 16.66 -7.20
C LEU A 251 1.17 15.99 -6.04
N LYS A 252 0.09 16.60 -5.56
CA LYS A 252 -0.72 16.02 -4.48
C LYS A 252 -1.42 14.73 -4.92
N ARG A 253 -1.88 14.63 -6.18
CA ARG A 253 -2.44 13.41 -6.80
C ARG A 253 -1.43 12.27 -6.89
N LYS A 254 -0.14 12.57 -6.99
CA LYS A 254 0.95 11.58 -6.92
C LYS A 254 1.28 11.15 -5.49
N GLY A 255 0.59 11.69 -4.49
CA GLY A 255 0.74 11.34 -3.08
C GLY A 255 1.79 12.13 -2.31
N PHE A 256 2.44 13.13 -2.92
CA PHE A 256 3.48 13.91 -2.26
C PHE A 256 2.94 14.59 -0.99
N SER A 257 3.63 14.40 0.13
CA SER A 257 3.30 15.07 1.37
C SER A 257 3.68 16.56 1.32
N ASP A 258 3.01 17.38 2.14
CA ASP A 258 3.43 18.79 2.27
C ASP A 258 4.87 18.86 2.80
N MET A 259 5.25 17.97 3.71
CA MET A 259 6.60 17.90 4.26
C MET A 259 7.65 17.58 3.19
N ARG A 260 7.39 16.63 2.29
CA ARG A 260 8.35 16.24 1.23
C ARG A 260 8.57 17.38 0.25
N LEU A 261 7.49 17.97 -0.27
CA LEU A 261 7.59 19.11 -1.19
C LEU A 261 8.27 20.32 -0.52
N ALA A 262 8.01 20.56 0.76
CA ALA A 262 8.67 21.63 1.51
C ALA A 262 10.18 21.42 1.63
N LYS A 263 10.64 20.19 1.93
CA LYS A 263 12.07 19.83 1.93
C LYS A 263 12.70 20.07 0.56
N LEU A 264 12.05 19.62 -0.52
CA LEU A 264 12.56 19.76 -1.89
C LEU A 264 12.70 21.22 -2.33
N LEU A 265 11.76 22.08 -1.91
CA LEU A 265 11.78 23.52 -2.21
C LEU A 265 12.63 24.35 -1.24
N GLY A 266 13.19 23.76 -0.19
CA GLY A 266 13.90 24.50 0.86
C GLY A 266 13.01 25.47 1.66
N VAL A 267 11.73 25.14 1.85
CA VAL A 267 10.76 25.96 2.61
C VAL A 267 10.20 25.18 3.81
N THR A 268 9.45 25.86 4.69
CA THR A 268 8.76 25.19 5.79
C THR A 268 7.47 24.51 5.33
N GLU A 269 7.12 23.37 5.94
CA GLU A 269 5.85 22.67 5.69
C GLU A 269 4.63 23.61 5.86
N LYS A 270 4.67 24.47 6.89
CA LYS A 270 3.61 25.45 7.16
C LYS A 270 3.46 26.45 6.01
N SER A 271 4.56 26.87 5.39
CA SER A 271 4.54 27.78 4.23
C SER A 271 3.91 27.09 3.02
N LEU A 272 4.36 25.87 2.70
CA LEU A 272 3.81 25.09 1.59
C LEU A 272 2.32 24.81 1.79
N ARG A 273 1.91 24.39 2.99
CA ARG A 273 0.49 24.17 3.31
C ARG A 273 -0.36 25.42 3.13
N ARG A 274 0.13 26.58 3.58
CA ARG A 274 -0.55 27.86 3.39
C ARG A 274 -0.68 28.19 1.90
N HIS A 275 0.38 27.97 1.12
CA HIS A 275 0.36 28.16 -0.33
C HIS A 275 -0.67 27.25 -1.00
N ARG A 276 -0.64 25.95 -0.69
CA ARG A 276 -1.62 24.97 -1.17
C ARG A 276 -3.07 25.37 -0.86
N HIS A 277 -3.34 25.88 0.34
CA HIS A 277 -4.67 26.36 0.73
C HIS A 277 -5.07 27.63 -0.02
N LYS A 278 -4.14 28.55 -0.31
CA LYS A 278 -4.43 29.73 -1.15
C LYS A 278 -4.78 29.37 -2.59
N LEU A 279 -4.35 28.21 -3.07
CA LEU A 279 -4.68 27.66 -4.38
C LEU A 279 -5.97 26.83 -4.39
N ASP A 280 -6.68 26.75 -3.26
CA ASP A 280 -7.85 25.90 -3.07
C ASP A 280 -7.62 24.43 -3.41
N VAL A 281 -6.43 23.92 -3.10
CA VAL A 281 -6.06 22.51 -3.30
C VAL A 281 -6.19 21.74 -1.99
N TYR A 282 -7.32 21.05 -1.84
CA TYR A 282 -7.64 20.21 -0.68
C TYR A 282 -7.87 18.76 -1.12
N PRO A 283 -7.64 17.78 -0.24
CA PRO A 283 -8.07 16.42 -0.53
C PRO A 283 -9.60 16.34 -0.46
N VAL A 284 -10.16 15.45 -1.26
CA VAL A 284 -11.50 14.90 -1.07
C VAL A 284 -11.42 13.58 -0.34
N TYR A 285 -12.55 13.06 0.12
CA TYR A 285 -12.63 11.75 0.74
C TYR A 285 -13.57 10.85 -0.06
N LYS A 286 -13.11 9.63 -0.31
CA LYS A 286 -13.83 8.56 -1.01
C LYS A 286 -14.16 7.44 -0.04
N ARG A 287 -15.23 6.69 -0.31
CA ARG A 287 -15.68 5.56 0.54
C ARG A 287 -15.09 4.24 0.09
N VAL A 288 -14.93 3.33 1.03
CA VAL A 288 -14.75 1.89 0.78
C VAL A 288 -16.13 1.25 0.77
N ASP A 289 -16.51 0.63 -0.35
CA ASP A 289 -17.86 0.15 -0.60
C ASP A 289 -17.96 -1.32 -1.05
N THR A 290 -16.83 -2.01 -1.23
CA THR A 290 -16.71 -3.38 -1.77
C THR A 290 -17.08 -3.58 -3.25
N CYS A 291 -17.62 -2.58 -3.94
CA CYS A 291 -18.28 -2.73 -5.24
C CYS A 291 -17.92 -1.65 -6.27
N ALA A 292 -16.89 -0.84 -6.02
CA ALA A 292 -16.42 0.19 -6.97
C ALA A 292 -17.56 1.14 -7.40
N ALA A 293 -18.32 1.63 -6.42
CA ALA A 293 -19.46 2.52 -6.54
C ALA A 293 -20.66 2.00 -7.35
N GLU A 294 -20.73 0.69 -7.67
CA GLU A 294 -21.91 0.10 -8.31
C GLU A 294 -23.16 0.21 -7.41
N PHE A 295 -22.97 0.10 -6.09
CA PHE A 295 -24.01 0.24 -5.08
C PHE A 295 -23.66 1.33 -4.06
N ALA A 296 -24.67 2.03 -3.57
CA ALA A 296 -24.48 3.02 -2.51
C ALA A 296 -24.07 2.34 -1.19
N THR A 297 -23.31 3.08 -0.38
CA THR A 297 -22.91 2.67 0.98
C THR A 297 -23.27 3.72 2.00
N ASP A 298 -23.92 3.30 3.09
CA ASP A 298 -24.18 4.13 4.26
C ASP A 298 -22.99 4.15 5.23
N THR A 299 -22.00 3.27 5.01
CA THR A 299 -20.83 3.15 5.87
C THR A 299 -19.79 4.24 5.56
N ALA A 300 -19.43 5.03 6.58
CA ALA A 300 -18.43 6.10 6.46
C ALA A 300 -16.98 5.58 6.64
N TYR A 301 -16.59 4.52 5.93
CA TYR A 301 -15.19 4.09 5.83
C TYR A 301 -14.52 4.93 4.74
N LEU A 302 -13.72 5.93 5.15
CA LEU A 302 -13.20 6.94 4.22
C LEU A 302 -11.67 6.87 4.05
N TYR A 303 -11.19 7.27 2.88
CA TYR A 303 -9.79 7.60 2.64
C TYR A 303 -9.66 8.90 1.84
N SER A 304 -8.60 9.66 2.11
CA SER A 304 -8.33 10.91 1.38
C SER A 304 -7.69 10.65 0.01
N THR A 305 -8.04 11.45 -0.99
CA THR A 305 -7.38 11.50 -2.30
C THR A 305 -7.52 12.90 -2.89
N TYR A 306 -6.84 13.19 -4.00
CA TYR A 306 -6.96 14.46 -4.72
C TYR A 306 -7.75 14.27 -6.02
N GLU A 307 -9.06 14.09 -5.89
CA GLU A 307 -10.03 14.05 -6.99
C GLU A 307 -11.05 15.19 -6.84
N GLU A 308 -12.09 15.18 -7.67
CA GLU A 308 -13.07 16.27 -7.76
C GLU A 308 -14.17 16.16 -6.71
N GLU A 309 -14.83 15.00 -6.60
CA GLU A 309 -15.99 14.81 -5.74
C GLU A 309 -15.62 14.29 -4.34
N CYS A 310 -16.23 14.86 -3.30
CA CYS A 310 -16.05 14.46 -1.91
C CYS A 310 -17.30 13.77 -1.33
N GLU A 311 -17.12 12.54 -0.85
CA GLU A 311 -18.17 11.67 -0.30
C GLU A 311 -18.21 11.68 1.24
N ALA A 312 -17.43 12.58 1.87
CA ALA A 312 -17.31 12.66 3.33
C ALA A 312 -18.65 12.89 4.04
N ALA A 313 -19.53 13.70 3.43
CA ALA A 313 -20.86 14.08 3.93
C ALA A 313 -20.93 14.26 5.47
N PRO A 314 -20.12 15.17 6.05
CA PRO A 314 -20.02 15.29 7.51
C PRO A 314 -21.33 15.76 8.14
N SER A 315 -21.76 15.11 9.23
CA SER A 315 -22.97 15.49 9.97
C SER A 315 -22.78 16.77 10.81
N GLY A 316 -23.88 17.38 11.26
CA GLY A 316 -23.86 18.56 12.14
C GLY A 316 -23.76 18.28 13.65
N ARG A 317 -23.53 17.03 14.07
CA ARG A 317 -23.44 16.64 15.49
C ARG A 317 -22.10 17.07 16.10
N ASP A 318 -22.06 17.18 17.42
CA ASP A 318 -20.80 17.29 18.17
C ASP A 318 -19.98 16.00 18.00
N LYS A 319 -18.69 16.13 17.69
CA LYS A 319 -17.81 15.01 17.31
C LYS A 319 -16.57 15.00 18.18
N ILE A 320 -16.20 13.80 18.62
CA ILE A 320 -14.92 13.53 19.27
C ILE A 320 -14.03 12.82 18.25
N MET A 321 -12.83 13.37 18.02
CA MET A 321 -11.82 12.76 17.15
C MET A 321 -10.83 11.96 18.01
N ILE A 322 -10.65 10.68 17.67
CA ILE A 322 -9.68 9.79 18.31
C ILE A 322 -8.58 9.52 17.29
N LEU A 323 -7.33 9.75 17.70
CA LEU A 323 -6.15 9.50 16.86
C LEU A 323 -5.52 8.17 17.27
N GLY A 324 -5.47 7.22 16.34
CA GLY A 324 -4.81 5.94 16.56
C GLY A 324 -3.28 6.05 16.47
N GLY A 325 -2.58 4.99 16.90
CA GLY A 325 -1.13 4.99 16.99
C GLY A 325 -0.36 4.73 15.69
N GLY A 326 -1.00 4.31 14.59
CA GLY A 326 -0.31 3.87 13.37
C GLY A 326 0.16 2.40 13.43
N PRO A 327 1.21 1.98 12.70
CA PRO A 327 1.65 0.58 12.64
C PRO A 327 2.24 0.10 13.97
N ASN A 328 1.80 -1.04 14.51
CA ASN A 328 2.37 -1.56 15.76
C ASN A 328 3.90 -1.72 15.71
N ARG A 329 4.55 -1.50 16.85
CA ARG A 329 6.00 -1.62 17.05
C ARG A 329 6.30 -1.93 18.50
N ILE A 330 7.51 -2.44 18.79
CA ILE A 330 7.89 -2.79 20.16
C ILE A 330 7.79 -1.56 21.06
N GLY A 331 6.90 -1.60 22.06
CA GLY A 331 6.62 -0.51 23.00
C GLY A 331 5.43 0.39 22.61
N GLN A 332 4.82 0.17 21.45
CA GLN A 332 3.57 0.80 21.01
C GLN A 332 2.74 -0.26 20.27
N GLY A 333 2.10 -1.14 21.04
CA GLY A 333 1.32 -2.28 20.57
C GLY A 333 -0.19 -2.08 20.64
N ILE A 334 -0.91 -3.19 20.80
CA ILE A 334 -2.38 -3.27 20.80
C ILE A 334 -3.04 -2.61 22.03
N GLU A 335 -2.24 -2.34 23.06
CA GLU A 335 -2.65 -1.70 24.30
C GLU A 335 -3.06 -0.22 24.16
N PHE A 336 -2.68 0.43 23.05
CA PHE A 336 -2.96 1.82 22.73
C PHE A 336 -4.06 1.95 21.66
#